data_AF-A0A8J7WJU6-F1
#
_entry.id   AF-A0A8J7WJU6-F1
#
_cell.length_a   1.000
_cell.length_b   1.000
_cell.length_c   1.000
_cell.angle_alpha   90.00
_cell.angle_beta   90.00
_cell.angle_gamma   90.00
#
_symmetry.space_group_name_H-M   'P 1'
#
loop_
_entity.id
_entity.type
_entity.pdbx_description
1 polymer ?
#
loop_
_entity_poly.entity_id
_entity_poly.type
_entity_poly.pdbx_seq_one_letter_code
_entity_poly.pdbx_strand_id
1 'polypeptide(L)'
;MGAAGGGVEPGDASWEAALLREIREEIAGTAEIVSLLHVLDRPGERHFFFLVRVACWSFEDRCGPEFTAPGRGEYVLEQIPPTVDGLEGVDLKPDEIAGLLCHALRRDGGLFALPDLRSVTALSAGQAAGG
;
A
#
# COMPACT_ATOMS: atom_id res chain seq x y z
N MET A 1 10.62 -8.19 -2.91
CA MET A 1 9.20 -8.13 -3.32
C MET A 1 8.62 -6.80 -2.88
N GLY A 2 7.78 -6.16 -3.70
CA GLY A 2 7.07 -4.92 -3.36
C GLY A 2 5.56 -5.16 -3.20
N ALA A 3 4.87 -4.24 -2.53
CA ALA A 3 3.41 -4.21 -2.51
C ALA A 3 2.86 -3.57 -3.79
N ALA A 4 1.59 -3.86 -4.12
CA ALA A 4 0.89 -3.19 -5.21
C ALA A 4 0.81 -1.67 -5.00
N GLY A 5 1.04 -0.89 -6.05
CA GLY A 5 1.02 0.57 -5.98
C GLY A 5 1.93 1.27 -6.98
N GLY A 6 1.77 2.59 -7.08
CA GLY A 6 2.47 3.41 -8.06
C GLY A 6 2.40 4.90 -7.73
N GLY A 7 2.79 5.72 -8.70
CA GLY A 7 2.84 7.17 -8.56
C GLY A 7 1.46 7.82 -8.60
N VAL A 8 1.35 9.00 -8.00
CA VAL A 8 0.17 9.86 -8.14
C VAL A 8 0.24 10.56 -9.50
N GLU A 9 -0.81 10.43 -10.30
CA GLU A 9 -0.93 11.05 -11.60
C GLU A 9 -1.67 12.39 -11.53
N PRO A 10 -1.50 13.31 -12.51
CA PRO A 10 -2.18 14.61 -12.52
C PRO A 10 -3.71 14.54 -12.46
N GLY A 11 -4.30 13.40 -12.83
CA GLY A 11 -5.75 13.17 -12.78
C GLY A 11 -6.26 12.63 -11.44
N ASP A 12 -5.37 12.22 -10.53
CA ASP A 12 -5.77 11.63 -9.25
C ASP A 12 -6.22 12.73 -8.28
N ALA A 13 -7.44 12.58 -7.75
CA ALA A 13 -8.00 13.55 -6.81
C ALA A 13 -7.32 13.53 -5.43
N SER A 14 -6.68 12.40 -5.08
CA SER A 14 -5.93 12.22 -3.83
C SER A 14 -4.99 11.01 -3.92
N TRP A 15 -4.17 10.80 -2.90
CA TRP A 15 -3.31 9.61 -2.79
C TRP A 15 -4.13 8.31 -2.69
N GLU A 16 -5.30 8.36 -2.06
CA GLU A 16 -6.26 7.27 -2.03
C GLU A 16 -6.82 6.95 -3.42
N ALA A 17 -7.15 7.98 -4.21
CA ALA A 17 -7.64 7.79 -5.57
C ALA A 17 -6.56 7.13 -6.45
N ALA A 18 -5.30 7.58 -6.33
CA ALA A 18 -4.16 6.97 -6.99
C ALA A 18 -4.02 5.49 -6.59
N LEU A 19 -4.03 5.16 -5.29
CA LEU A 19 -3.92 3.78 -4.82
C LEU A 19 -5.04 2.88 -5.38
N LEU A 20 -6.28 3.35 -5.40
CA LEU A 20 -7.40 2.56 -5.92
C LEU A 20 -7.30 2.35 -7.43
N ARG A 21 -6.79 3.36 -8.17
CA ARG A 21 -6.48 3.22 -9.60
C ARG A 21 -5.39 2.16 -9.80
N GLU A 22 -4.30 2.21 -9.04
CA GLU A 22 -3.21 1.24 -9.12
C GLU A 22 -3.69 -0.19 -8.83
N ILE A 23 -4.47 -0.40 -7.77
CA ILE A 23 -5.08 -1.72 -7.45
C ILE A 23 -5.95 -2.23 -8.61
N ARG A 24 -6.74 -1.35 -9.22
CA ARG A 24 -7.56 -1.69 -10.39
C ARG A 24 -6.70 -2.06 -11.58
N GLU A 25 -5.57 -1.40 -11.77
CA GLU A 25 -4.69 -1.61 -12.92
C GLU A 25 -3.82 -2.86 -12.79
N GLU A 26 -3.24 -3.08 -11.61
CA GLU A 26 -2.27 -4.16 -11.38
C GLU A 26 -2.92 -5.52 -11.17
N ILE A 27 -4.05 -5.56 -10.47
CA ILE A 27 -4.70 -6.82 -10.07
C ILE A 27 -6.19 -6.89 -10.44
N ALA A 28 -6.69 -5.97 -11.28
CA ALA A 28 -8.12 -5.82 -11.58
C ALA A 28 -8.98 -5.78 -10.31
N GLY A 29 -8.43 -5.16 -9.26
CA GLY A 29 -8.96 -5.26 -7.91
C GLY A 29 -10.01 -4.19 -7.61
N THR A 30 -10.96 -4.54 -6.75
CA THR A 30 -11.77 -3.55 -6.00
C THR A 30 -11.38 -3.62 -4.54
N ALA A 31 -11.05 -2.48 -3.94
CA ALA A 31 -10.58 -2.42 -2.56
C ALA A 31 -11.22 -1.28 -1.77
N GLU A 32 -11.27 -1.45 -0.46
CA GLU A 32 -11.58 -0.42 0.52
C GLU A 32 -10.31 -0.05 1.29
N ILE A 33 -10.03 1.24 1.43
CA ILE A 33 -8.88 1.71 2.22
C ILE A 33 -9.25 1.73 3.69
N VAL A 34 -8.59 0.88 4.46
CA VAL A 34 -8.82 0.72 5.89
C VAL A 34 -8.09 1.81 6.67
N SER A 35 -6.80 2.00 6.42
CA SER A 35 -5.97 2.97 7.15
C SER A 35 -4.68 3.31 6.41
N LEU A 36 -4.06 4.44 6.75
CA LEU A 36 -2.67 4.73 6.43
C LEU A 36 -1.78 4.18 7.56
N LEU A 37 -0.92 3.21 7.24
CA LEU A 37 -0.06 2.53 8.22
C LEU A 37 1.28 3.23 8.42
N HIS A 38 1.86 3.78 7.35
CA HIS A 38 3.18 4.35 7.38
C HIS A 38 3.38 5.38 6.27
N VAL A 39 4.21 6.38 6.56
CA VAL A 39 4.69 7.36 5.57
C VAL A 39 6.21 7.30 5.59
N LEU A 40 6.80 6.99 4.44
CA LEU A 40 8.24 6.94 4.25
C LEU A 40 8.68 8.15 3.43
N ASP A 41 9.47 9.01 4.06
CA ASP A 41 10.11 10.15 3.40
C ASP A 41 11.51 9.74 2.89
N ARG A 42 11.76 9.97 1.60
CA ARG A 42 13.07 9.84 0.97
C ARG A 42 13.39 11.15 0.22
N PRO A 43 14.67 11.43 -0.08
CA PRO A 43 15.01 12.63 -0.84
C PRO A 43 14.32 12.65 -2.22
N GLY A 44 13.35 13.55 -2.40
CA GLY A 44 12.62 13.74 -3.66
C GLY A 44 11.39 12.85 -3.86
N GLU A 45 11.10 11.94 -2.92
CA GLU A 45 9.94 11.03 -3.01
C GLU A 45 9.33 10.78 -1.62
N ARG A 46 8.01 10.63 -1.56
CA ARG A 46 7.28 10.27 -0.34
C ARG A 46 6.35 9.13 -0.64
N HIS A 47 6.47 8.03 0.09
CA HIS A 47 5.66 6.84 -0.09
C HIS A 47 4.64 6.71 1.05
N PHE A 48 3.39 6.44 0.68
CA PHE A 48 2.29 6.22 1.60
C PHE A 48 1.90 4.75 1.57
N PHE A 49 2.00 4.06 2.71
CA PHE A 49 1.67 2.64 2.82
C PHE A 49 0.33 2.48 3.51
N PHE A 50 -0.66 2.01 2.75
CA PHE A 50 -2.03 1.83 3.23
C PHE A 50 -2.33 0.35 3.51
N LEU A 51 -3.18 0.12 4.51
CA LEU A 51 -3.89 -1.13 4.66
C LEU A 51 -5.18 -1.05 3.83
N VAL A 52 -5.39 -2.03 2.97
CA VAL A 52 -6.61 -2.14 2.16
C VAL A 52 -7.28 -3.50 2.36
N ARG A 53 -8.59 -3.54 2.19
CA ARG A 53 -9.37 -4.77 2.07
C ARG A 53 -9.75 -4.94 0.61
N VAL A 54 -9.16 -5.93 -0.05
CA VAL A 54 -9.51 -6.29 -1.43
C VAL A 54 -10.77 -7.18 -1.40
N ALA A 55 -11.83 -6.73 -2.06
CA ALA A 55 -13.09 -7.47 -2.17
C ALA A 55 -13.05 -8.53 -3.27
N CYS A 56 -12.41 -8.20 -4.39
CA CYS A 56 -12.18 -9.08 -5.53
C CYS A 56 -10.92 -8.64 -6.29
N TRP A 57 -10.32 -9.55 -7.04
CA TRP A 57 -9.19 -9.31 -7.93
C TRP A 57 -9.15 -10.38 -9.05
N SER A 58 -8.52 -10.05 -10.17
CA SER A 58 -8.28 -10.95 -11.30
C SER A 58 -6.94 -10.61 -11.96
N PHE A 59 -6.03 -11.60 -12.01
CA PHE A 59 -4.73 -11.39 -12.64
C PHE A 59 -4.82 -11.36 -14.17
N GLU A 60 -5.81 -12.03 -14.75
CA GLU A 60 -6.00 -12.10 -16.21
C GLU A 60 -6.52 -10.77 -16.77
N ASP A 61 -7.25 -10.01 -15.95
CA ASP A 61 -7.92 -8.76 -16.35
C ASP A 61 -7.13 -7.49 -16.02
N ARG A 62 -5.86 -7.63 -15.61
CA ARG A 62 -5.00 -6.49 -15.28
C ARG A 62 -4.78 -5.59 -16.50
N CYS A 63 -4.90 -4.28 -16.30
CA CYS A 63 -4.90 -3.28 -17.37
C CYS A 63 -3.81 -2.21 -17.24
N GLY A 64 -2.90 -2.36 -16.28
CA GLY A 64 -1.80 -1.41 -16.08
C GLY A 64 -0.87 -1.30 -17.29
N PRO A 65 -0.34 -0.09 -17.59
CA PRO A 65 0.58 0.13 -18.72
C PRO A 65 1.84 -0.72 -18.61
N GLU A 66 2.23 -1.08 -17.39
CA GLU A 66 3.41 -1.88 -17.08
C GLU A 66 3.40 -3.28 -17.71
N PHE A 67 2.22 -3.86 -17.97
CA PHE A 67 2.08 -5.20 -18.57
C PHE A 67 2.18 -5.19 -20.10
N THR A 68 2.15 -4.01 -20.71
CA THR A 68 2.23 -3.84 -22.17
C THR A 68 3.58 -3.26 -22.62
N ALA A 69 4.41 -2.81 -21.68
CA ALA A 69 5.71 -2.21 -21.96
C ALA A 69 6.77 -3.27 -22.33
N PRO A 70 7.40 -3.19 -23.51
CA PRO A 70 8.46 -4.13 -23.89
C PRO A 70 9.70 -3.94 -23.01
N GLY A 71 10.24 -5.04 -22.48
CA GLY A 71 11.53 -5.06 -21.78
C GLY A 71 11.47 -4.98 -20.24
N ARG A 72 10.29 -5.06 -19.62
CA ARG A 72 10.19 -5.33 -18.17
C ARG A 72 10.14 -6.84 -17.88
N GLY A 73 10.68 -7.23 -16.73
CA GLY A 73 10.65 -8.61 -16.24
C GLY A 73 9.22 -9.09 -15.93
N GLU A 74 9.07 -10.37 -15.59
CA GLU A 74 7.77 -10.93 -15.21
C GLU A 74 7.27 -10.33 -13.89
N TYR A 75 6.08 -9.75 -13.93
CA TYR A 75 5.32 -9.36 -12.74
C TYR A 75 4.40 -10.51 -12.36
N VAL A 76 4.76 -11.24 -11.31
CA VAL A 76 3.98 -12.32 -10.72
C VAL A 76 3.27 -11.80 -9.47
N LEU A 77 1.95 -12.03 -9.40
CA LEU A 77 1.19 -11.77 -8.19
C LEU A 77 1.30 -12.97 -7.25
N GLU A 78 1.74 -12.73 -6.02
CA GLU A 78 1.84 -13.75 -4.98
C GLU A 78 1.00 -13.38 -3.77
N GLN A 79 0.18 -14.32 -3.29
CA GLN A 79 -0.58 -14.16 -2.06
C GLN A 79 0.20 -14.72 -0.89
N ILE A 80 0.65 -13.84 0.00
CA ILE A 80 1.37 -14.23 1.21
C ILE A 80 0.36 -14.35 2.37
N PRO A 81 0.35 -15.48 3.11
CA PRO A 81 -0.48 -15.61 4.30
C PRO A 81 -0.17 -14.47 5.29
N PRO A 82 -1.18 -13.79 5.86
CA PRO A 82 -0.98 -12.69 6.81
C PRO A 82 -0.57 -13.23 8.19
N THR A 83 0.58 -13.88 8.23
CA THR A 83 1.19 -14.54 9.38
C THR A 83 2.65 -14.11 9.46
N VAL A 84 3.24 -14.18 10.65
CA VAL A 84 4.66 -13.86 10.84
C VAL A 84 5.54 -14.74 9.93
N ASP A 85 5.29 -16.05 9.92
CA ASP A 85 6.06 -17.00 9.10
C ASP A 85 5.92 -16.71 7.60
N GLY A 86 4.72 -16.35 7.14
CA GLY A 86 4.48 -15.96 5.75
C GLY A 86 5.29 -14.73 5.34
N LEU A 87 5.34 -13.71 6.20
CA LEU A 87 6.11 -12.49 5.94
C LEU A 87 7.62 -12.70 6.07
N GLU A 88 8.08 -13.47 7.05
CA GLU A 88 9.51 -13.79 7.22
C GLU A 88 10.02 -14.73 6.10
N GLY A 89 9.13 -15.44 5.41
CA GLY A 89 9.43 -16.26 4.24
C GLY A 89 9.70 -15.47 2.96
N VAL A 90 9.47 -14.15 2.94
CA VAL A 90 9.68 -13.29 1.76
C VAL A 90 10.56 -12.09 2.08
N ASP A 91 11.34 -11.63 1.09
CA ASP A 91 12.08 -10.37 1.18
C ASP A 91 11.14 -9.18 0.85
N LEU A 92 10.18 -8.91 1.73
CA LEU A 92 9.24 -7.79 1.59
C LEU A 92 9.97 -6.47 1.83
N LYS A 93 9.89 -5.56 0.86
CA LYS A 93 10.47 -4.22 0.95
C LYS A 93 9.41 -3.13 1.01
N PRO A 94 9.69 -2.02 1.71
CA PRO A 94 10.90 -1.77 2.50
C PRO A 94 10.91 -2.48 3.87
N ASP A 95 12.09 -2.66 4.46
CA ASP A 95 12.27 -3.42 5.72
C ASP A 95 11.46 -2.83 6.89
N GLU A 96 11.26 -1.51 6.90
CA GLU A 96 10.45 -0.83 7.90
C GLU A 96 8.99 -1.33 7.88
N ILE A 97 8.45 -1.63 6.69
CA ILE A 97 7.09 -2.15 6.52
C ILE A 97 7.03 -3.62 6.92
N ALA A 98 8.00 -4.43 6.53
CA ALA A 98 8.08 -5.83 6.98
C ALA A 98 8.09 -5.91 8.52
N GLY A 99 8.91 -5.07 9.17
CA GLY A 99 8.97 -4.96 10.63
C GLY A 99 7.64 -4.53 11.25
N LEU A 100 6.96 -3.54 10.68
CA LEU A 100 5.65 -3.06 11.14
C LEU A 100 4.59 -4.17 11.08
N LEU A 101 4.49 -4.87 9.95
CA LEU A 101 3.51 -5.94 9.75
C LEU A 101 3.77 -7.11 10.70
N CYS A 102 5.03 -7.56 10.82
CA CYS A 102 5.40 -8.62 11.76
C CYS A 102 5.13 -8.22 13.22
N HIS A 103 5.37 -6.97 13.60
CA HIS A 103 5.04 -6.49 14.94
C HIS A 103 3.53 -6.52 15.20
N ALA A 104 2.73 -6.04 14.26
CA ALA A 104 1.28 -5.98 14.39
C ALA A 104 0.64 -7.38 14.46
N LEU A 105 1.10 -8.32 13.63
CA LEU A 105 0.59 -9.71 13.62
C LEU A 105 0.87 -10.49 14.91
N ARG A 106 1.84 -10.07 15.72
CA ARG A 106 2.14 -10.66 17.03
C ARG A 106 1.25 -10.14 18.16
N ARG A 107 0.38 -9.15 17.89
CA ARG A 107 -0.44 -8.47 18.90
C ARG A 107 -1.92 -8.81 18.73
N ASP A 108 -2.65 -8.74 19.84
CA ASP A 108 -4.11 -8.82 19.80
C ASP A 108 -4.70 -7.71 18.92
N GLY A 109 -5.62 -8.09 18.04
CA GLY A 109 -6.25 -7.20 17.05
C GLY A 109 -5.49 -7.04 15.72
N GLY A 110 -4.25 -7.52 15.63
CA GLY A 110 -3.50 -7.63 14.38
C GLY A 110 -3.33 -6.29 13.63
N LEU A 111 -3.33 -6.36 12.29
CA LEU A 111 -3.18 -5.20 11.41
C LEU A 111 -4.28 -4.15 11.59
N PHE A 112 -5.49 -4.57 11.92
CA PHE A 112 -6.66 -3.69 12.07
C PHE A 112 -6.66 -2.89 13.37
N ALA A 113 -5.79 -3.23 14.32
CA ALA A 113 -5.61 -2.47 15.56
C ALA A 113 -4.54 -1.36 15.43
N LEU A 114 -3.85 -1.27 14.30
CA LEU A 114 -2.90 -0.19 14.05
C LEU A 114 -3.62 1.16 13.88
N PRO A 115 -3.04 2.27 14.38
CA PRO A 115 -3.64 3.58 14.24
C PRO A 115 -3.69 4.01 12.77
N ASP A 116 -4.77 4.71 12.39
CA ASP A 116 -4.87 5.33 11.08
C ASP A 116 -4.15 6.68 11.08
N LEU A 117 -3.02 6.75 10.39
CA LEU A 117 -2.21 7.96 10.33
C LEU A 117 -2.88 9.09 9.53
N ARG A 118 -3.92 8.83 8.72
CA ARG A 118 -4.70 9.90 8.06
C ARG A 118 -5.28 10.85 9.10
N SER A 119 -5.80 10.31 10.20
CA SER A 119 -6.37 11.09 11.30
C SER A 119 -5.30 11.89 12.04
N VAL A 120 -4.06 11.39 12.11
CA VAL A 120 -2.94 12.07 12.78
C VAL A 120 -2.36 13.19 11.90
N THR A 121 -2.17 12.93 10.61
CA THR A 121 -1.66 13.91 9.64
C THR A 121 -2.64 15.07 9.46
N ALA A 122 -3.96 14.81 9.46
CA ALA A 122 -4.97 15.86 9.42
C ALA A 122 -4.93 16.77 10.66
N LEU A 123 -4.62 16.21 11.84
CA LEU A 123 -4.47 16.99 13.09
C LEU A 123 -3.25 17.90 13.06
N SER A 124 -2.12 17.45 12.49
CA SER A 124 -0.90 18.27 12.37
C SER A 124 -1.03 19.41 11.36
N ALA A 125 -1.79 19.23 10.27
CA ALA A 125 -2.05 20.29 9.30
C ALA A 125 -2.93 21.42 9.86
N GLY A 126 -3.81 21.12 10.82
CA GLY A 126 -4.70 22.10 11.46
C GLY A 126 -4.02 23.02 12.48
N GLN A 127 -2.82 22.69 12.97
CA GLN A 127 -2.10 23.49 13.97
C GLN A 127 -1.06 24.47 13.39
N ALA A 128 -0.77 24.39 12.10
CA ALA A 128 0.21 25.27 11.43
C ALA A 128 -0.39 26.56 10.83
N ALA A 129 -1.72 26.76 10.94
CA ALA A 129 -2.43 27.91 10.36
C ALA A 129 -2.86 28.98 11.39
N GLY A 130 -2.25 28.99 12.58
CA GLY A 130 -2.52 29.96 13.64
C GLY A 130 -1.25 30.36 14.38
N GLY A 131 -0.48 31.28 13.79
CA GLY A 131 0.71 31.91 14.38
C GLY A 131 1.10 33.14 13.61
#